data_AF-A0A0H4A2X8-F1
#
_entry.id   AF-A0A0H4A2X8-F1
#
_cell.length_a   1.000
_cell.length_b   1.000
_cell.length_c   1.000
_cell.angle_alpha   90.00
_cell.angle_beta   90.00
_cell.angle_gamma   90.00
#
_symmetry.space_group_name_H-M   'P 1'
#
loop_
_entity.id
_entity.type
_entity.pdbx_description
1 polymer ?
#
loop_
_entity_poly.entity_id
_entity_poly.type
_entity_poly.pdbx_seq_one_letter_code
_entity_poly.pdbx_strand_id
1 'polypeptide(L)'
;AIAELKPGETVLDLGSGGGIDCFLAARQVGPEGRVIGLDMTPDMIKLARRNAKKLGAANVDFRYGEMEEMPLPDKSVDVVISNCVINLSPDKDAVFAEVMRVLKPGGR
;
A
#
# COMPACT_ATOMS: atom_id res chain seq x y z
N ALA A 1 -15.89 4.52 2.56
CA ALA A 1 -15.69 4.14 1.16
C ALA A 1 -14.48 3.22 1.11
N ILE A 2 -14.70 1.91 1.22
CA ILE A 2 -13.64 0.93 0.95
C ILE A 2 -13.66 0.77 -0.57
N ALA A 3 -12.51 0.92 -1.23
CA ALA A 3 -12.40 0.66 -2.67
C ALA A 3 -13.03 -0.71 -2.98
N GLU A 4 -13.67 -0.87 -4.15
CA GLU A 4 -14.18 -2.17 -4.60
C GLU A 4 -13.01 -3.09 -4.96
N LEU A 5 -12.22 -3.53 -3.97
CA LEU A 5 -11.10 -4.44 -4.16
C LEU A 5 -11.62 -5.80 -4.60
N LYS A 6 -10.98 -6.35 -5.62
CA LYS A 6 -11.34 -7.64 -6.23
C LYS A 6 -10.35 -8.73 -5.80
N PRO A 7 -10.80 -9.99 -5.72
CA PRO A 7 -9.90 -11.10 -5.47
C PRO A 7 -8.74 -11.14 -6.48
N GLY A 8 -7.51 -11.37 -6.00
CA GLY A 8 -6.30 -11.43 -6.83
C GLY A 8 -5.64 -10.08 -7.12
N GLU A 9 -6.25 -8.94 -6.77
CA GLU A 9 -5.62 -7.63 -6.99
C GLU A 9 -4.37 -7.44 -6.10
N THR A 10 -3.39 -6.72 -6.64
CA THR A 10 -2.27 -6.16 -5.90
C THR A 10 -2.58 -4.73 -5.48
N VAL A 11 -2.62 -4.48 -4.16
CA VAL A 11 -3.00 -3.19 -3.57
C VAL A 11 -1.77 -2.53 -2.95
N LEU A 12 -1.60 -1.23 -3.17
CA LEU A 12 -0.65 -0.38 -2.47
C LEU A 12 -1.39 0.54 -1.49
N ASP A 13 -0.97 0.57 -0.24
CA ASP A 13 -1.47 1.48 0.79
C ASP A 13 -0.40 2.52 1.13
N LEU A 14 -0.68 3.79 0.81
CA LEU A 14 0.23 4.90 1.07
C LEU A 14 0.06 5.39 2.51
N GLY A 15 1.16 5.39 3.28
CA GLY A 15 1.16 5.77 4.68
C GLY A 15 0.49 4.73 5.57
N SER A 16 0.86 3.46 5.36
CA SER A 16 0.18 2.30 5.96
C SER A 16 0.25 2.22 7.49
N GLY A 17 1.15 2.97 8.14
CA GLY A 17 1.27 3.02 9.59
C GLY A 17 1.44 1.64 10.21
N GLY A 18 0.58 1.30 11.18
CA GLY A 18 0.55 -0.03 11.82
C GLY A 18 -0.07 -1.15 10.98
N GLY A 19 -0.53 -0.85 9.76
CA GLY A 19 -1.01 -1.81 8.77
C GLY A 19 -2.51 -2.14 8.79
N ILE A 20 -3.34 -1.37 9.49
CA ILE A 20 -4.78 -1.70 9.67
C ILE A 20 -5.49 -1.85 8.31
N ASP A 21 -5.39 -0.84 7.45
CA ASP A 21 -6.03 -0.85 6.13
C ASP A 21 -5.43 -1.93 5.22
N CYS A 22 -4.12 -2.16 5.32
CA CYS A 22 -3.46 -3.28 4.65
C CYS A 22 -4.09 -4.64 5.02
N PHE A 23 -4.35 -4.90 6.31
CA PHE A 23 -4.92 -6.18 6.76
C PHE A 23 -6.38 -6.35 6.32
N LEU A 24 -7.15 -5.26 6.27
CA LEU A 24 -8.52 -5.29 5.74
C LEU A 24 -8.52 -5.57 4.24
N ALA A 25 -7.68 -4.86 3.48
CA ALA A 25 -7.50 -5.08 2.06
C ALA A 25 -7.05 -6.52 1.75
N ALA A 26 -6.12 -7.06 2.54
CA ALA A 26 -5.57 -8.40 2.36
C ALA A 26 -6.61 -9.51 2.48
N ARG A 27 -7.60 -9.32 3.35
CA ARG A 27 -8.74 -10.24 3.47
C ARG A 27 -9.67 -10.14 2.26
N GLN A 28 -9.86 -8.94 1.72
CA GLN A 28 -10.77 -8.69 0.60
C GLN A 28 -10.20 -9.19 -0.74
N VAL A 29 -8.90 -9.00 -0.99
CA VAL A 29 -8.25 -9.51 -2.21
C VAL A 29 -7.96 -11.02 -2.15
N GLY A 30 -8.11 -11.64 -0.98
CA GLY A 30 -7.96 -13.08 -0.80
C GLY A 30 -6.52 -13.58 -0.94
N PRO A 31 -6.31 -14.91 -0.87
CA PRO A 31 -4.97 -15.52 -0.80
C PRO A 31 -4.14 -15.34 -2.06
N GLU A 32 -4.78 -15.20 -3.23
CA GLU A 32 -4.12 -14.94 -4.51
C GLU A 32 -3.79 -13.46 -4.73
N GLY A 33 -4.39 -12.57 -3.93
CA GLY A 33 -4.10 -11.15 -3.96
C GLY A 33 -2.89 -10.79 -3.11
N ARG A 34 -2.43 -9.55 -3.20
CA ARG A 34 -1.28 -9.06 -2.45
C ARG A 34 -1.54 -7.63 -1.97
N VAL A 35 -1.06 -7.30 -0.77
CA VAL A 35 -1.09 -5.93 -0.27
C VAL A 35 0.32 -5.47 0.11
N ILE A 36 0.64 -4.25 -0.27
CA ILE A 36 1.92 -3.60 0.01
C ILE A 36 1.62 -2.34 0.81
N GLY A 37 2.06 -2.28 2.06
CA GLY A 37 2.03 -1.06 2.86
C GLY A 37 3.32 -0.27 2.69
N LEU A 38 3.23 0.99 2.31
CA LEU A 38 4.36 1.91 2.23
C LEU A 38 4.31 2.86 3.44
N ASP A 39 5.43 3.05 4.13
CA ASP A 39 5.55 4.04 5.20
C ASP A 39 6.98 4.57 5.32
N MET A 40 7.13 5.88 5.52
CA MET A 40 8.44 6.53 5.63
C MET A 40 9.07 6.37 7.03
N THR A 41 8.32 5.89 8.02
CA THR A 41 8.80 5.82 9.40
C THR A 41 9.27 4.40 9.76
N PRO A 42 10.55 4.21 10.16
CA PRO A 42 11.08 2.87 10.46
C PRO A 42 10.30 2.15 11.57
N ASP A 43 9.76 2.89 12.53
CA ASP A 43 9.03 2.32 13.66
C ASP A 43 7.63 1.84 13.27
N MET A 44 6.96 2.50 12.32
CA MET A 44 5.71 1.97 11.76
C MET A 44 5.97 0.71 10.95
N ILE A 45 7.03 0.66 10.14
CA ILE A 45 7.41 -0.57 9.41
C ILE A 45 7.68 -1.74 10.38
N LYS A 46 8.41 -1.52 11.48
CA LYS A 46 8.62 -2.54 12.51
C LYS A 46 7.31 -2.98 13.15
N LEU A 47 6.43 -2.03 13.49
CA LEU A 47 5.13 -2.30 14.09
C LEU A 47 4.23 -3.12 13.15
N ALA A 48 4.12 -2.71 11.89
CA ALA A 48 3.28 -3.34 10.88
C ALA A 48 3.72 -4.77 10.58
N ARG A 49 5.03 -5.01 10.42
CA ARG A 49 5.59 -6.37 10.24
C ARG A 49 5.32 -7.26 11.45
N ARG A 50 5.44 -6.72 12.67
CA ARG A 50 5.09 -7.46 13.89
C ARG A 50 3.60 -7.81 13.92
N ASN A 51 2.73 -6.88 13.52
CA ASN A 51 1.29 -7.12 13.45
C ASN A 51 0.94 -8.18 12.39
N ALA A 52 1.56 -8.13 11.20
CA ALA A 52 1.38 -9.14 10.16
C ALA A 52 1.72 -10.55 10.67
N LYS A 53 2.86 -10.69 11.36
CA LYS A 53 3.27 -11.97 11.97
C LYS A 53 2.25 -12.46 13.02
N LYS A 54 1.77 -11.56 13.89
CA LYS A 54 0.77 -11.91 14.91
C LYS A 54 -0.57 -12.33 14.31
N LEU A 55 -0.96 -11.74 13.19
CA LEU A 55 -2.22 -12.00 12.50
C LEU A 55 -2.13 -13.15 11.48
N GLY A 56 -0.93 -13.67 11.20
CA GLY A 56 -0.72 -14.68 10.15
C GLY A 56 -1.02 -14.17 8.74
N ALA A 57 -0.91 -12.86 8.52
CA ALA A 57 -1.20 -12.24 7.22
C ALA A 57 -0.06 -12.51 6.23
N ALA A 58 -0.19 -13.60 5.46
CA ALA A 58 0.86 -14.09 4.55
C ALA A 58 0.95 -13.30 3.23
N ASN A 59 -0.13 -12.63 2.83
CA ASN A 59 -0.23 -11.87 1.58
C ASN A 59 -0.03 -10.36 1.76
N VAL A 60 0.64 -9.94 2.83
CA VAL A 60 0.96 -8.53 3.13
C VAL A 60 2.47 -8.34 3.23
N ASP A 61 2.98 -7.31 2.56
CA ASP A 61 4.37 -6.87 2.61
C ASP A 61 4.44 -5.40 3.02
N PHE A 62 5.45 -5.01 3.80
CA PHE A 62 5.62 -3.63 4.27
C PHE A 62 6.97 -3.09 3.83
N ARG A 63 6.96 -1.95 3.14
CA ARG A 63 8.14 -1.31 2.55
C ARG A 63 8.38 0.05 3.18
N TYR A 64 9.64 0.26 3.55
CA TYR A 64 10.12 1.57 3.96
C TYR A 64 10.35 2.42 2.71
N GLY A 65 9.80 3.62 2.68
CA GLY A 65 10.01 4.58 1.59
C GLY A 65 9.06 5.76 1.66
N GLU A 66 9.35 6.77 0.86
CA GLU A 66 8.51 7.97 0.69
C GLU A 66 7.54 7.77 -0.47
N MET A 67 6.40 8.46 -0.46
CA MET A 67 5.39 8.33 -1.51
C MET A 67 5.74 9.11 -2.77
N GLU A 68 6.71 10.03 -2.66
CA GLU A 68 7.32 10.83 -3.70
C GLU A 68 8.40 10.05 -4.49
N GLU A 69 8.92 8.95 -3.91
CA GLU A 69 9.90 8.07 -4.54
C GLU A 69 9.70 6.62 -4.04
N MET A 70 8.74 5.92 -4.65
CA MET A 70 8.31 4.61 -4.18
C MET A 70 9.30 3.52 -4.60
N PRO A 71 9.74 2.63 -3.66
CA PRO A 71 10.59 1.47 -3.96
C PRO A 71 9.76 0.33 -4.58
N LEU A 72 9.13 0.63 -5.70
CA LEU A 72 8.19 -0.21 -6.44
C LEU A 72 8.49 -0.14 -7.94
N PRO A 73 8.41 -1.25 -8.68
CA PRO A 73 8.50 -1.22 -10.14
C PRO A 73 7.31 -0.50 -10.78
N ASP A 74 7.52 -0.01 -11.99
CA ASP A 74 6.46 0.51 -12.85
C ASP A 74 5.37 -0.54 -13.08
N LYS A 75 4.12 -0.11 -13.19
CA LYS A 75 2.98 -0.96 -13.60
C LYS A 75 2.89 -2.26 -12.79
N SER A 76 3.11 -2.18 -11.48
CA SER A 76 3.19 -3.34 -10.59
C SER A 76 1.96 -3.53 -9.71
N VAL A 77 1.10 -2.52 -9.54
CA VAL A 77 -0.09 -2.59 -8.67
C VAL A 77 -1.38 -2.32 -9.43
N ASP A 78 -2.47 -2.93 -8.98
CA ASP A 78 -3.81 -2.79 -9.57
C ASP A 78 -4.59 -1.64 -8.91
N VAL A 79 -4.35 -1.40 -7.61
CA VAL A 79 -5.06 -0.40 -6.81
C VAL A 79 -4.11 0.36 -5.89
N VAL A 80 -4.23 1.67 -5.82
CA VAL A 80 -3.64 2.49 -4.76
C VAL A 80 -4.73 3.00 -3.83
N ILE A 81 -4.53 2.81 -2.54
CA ILE A 81 -5.35 3.40 -1.47
C ILE A 81 -4.49 4.33 -0.62
N SER A 82 -5.13 5.34 -0.05
CA SER A 82 -4.50 6.27 0.88
C SER A 82 -5.56 6.84 1.80
N ASN A 83 -5.21 7.06 3.07
CA ASN A 83 -6.09 7.69 4.03
C ASN A 83 -5.41 8.94 4.63
N CYS A 84 -5.83 10.12 4.16
CA CYS A 84 -5.40 11.46 4.61
C CYS A 84 -3.89 11.79 4.50
N VAL A 85 -3.00 10.86 4.17
CA VAL A 85 -1.55 11.11 4.21
C VAL A 85 -1.03 11.94 3.04
N ILE A 86 -1.66 11.88 1.87
CA ILE A 86 -1.25 12.69 0.69
C ILE A 86 -1.30 14.18 1.01
N ASN A 87 -2.20 14.61 1.91
CA ASN A 87 -2.30 16.02 2.32
C ASN A 87 -1.03 16.52 3.02
N LEU A 88 -0.27 15.61 3.65
CA LEU A 88 0.95 15.90 4.38
C LEU A 88 2.18 15.95 3.48
N SER A 89 2.08 15.48 2.23
CA SER A 89 3.17 15.58 1.26
C SER A 89 3.46 17.05 0.91
N PRO A 90 4.73 17.47 0.90
CA PRO A 90 5.14 18.78 0.38
C PRO A 90 5.09 18.84 -1.15
N ASP A 91 5.17 17.70 -1.85
CA ASP A 91 5.19 17.60 -3.31
C ASP A 91 4.13 16.61 -3.80
N LYS A 92 2.89 17.10 -3.89
CA LYS A 92 1.73 16.29 -4.32
C LYS A 92 1.85 15.84 -5.77
N ASP A 93 2.51 16.63 -6.62
CA ASP A 93 2.70 16.30 -8.03
C ASP A 93 3.62 15.09 -8.16
N ALA A 94 4.71 15.04 -7.39
CA ALA A 94 5.57 13.86 -7.32
C ALA A 94 4.81 12.62 -6.82
N VAL A 95 3.99 12.76 -5.77
CA VAL A 95 3.17 11.64 -5.27
C VAL A 95 2.23 11.10 -6.36
N PHE A 96 1.49 11.99 -7.04
CA PHE A 96 0.58 11.54 -8.10
C PHE A 96 1.34 10.97 -9.31
N ALA A 97 2.50 11.50 -9.65
CA ALA A 97 3.36 10.93 -10.70
C ALA A 97 3.82 9.50 -10.34
N GLU A 98 4.25 9.28 -9.10
CA GLU A 98 4.62 7.95 -8.61
C GLU A 98 3.44 6.99 -8.58
N VAL A 99 2.27 7.43 -8.12
CA VAL A 99 1.03 6.63 -8.17
C VAL A 99 0.74 6.19 -9.61
N MET A 100 0.81 7.11 -10.58
CA MET A 100 0.59 6.78 -11.99
C MET A 100 1.68 5.85 -12.57
N ARG A 101 2.92 5.97 -12.09
CA ARG A 101 4.03 5.10 -12.51
C ARG A 101 3.84 3.66 -12.04
N VAL A 102 3.47 3.46 -10.77
CA VAL A 102 3.33 2.12 -10.19
C VAL A 102 2.03 1.42 -10.59
N LEU A 103 0.99 2.17 -10.96
CA LEU A 103 -0.27 1.61 -11.43
C LEU A 103 -0.12 0.89 -12.78
N LYS A 104 -0.68 -0.32 -12.87
CA LYS A 104 -0.86 -1.03 -14.15
C LYS A 104 -1.79 -0.23 -15.07
N PRO A 105 -1.74 -0.43 -16.40
CA PRO A 105 -2.76 0.09 -17.31
C PRO A 105 -4.16 -0.35 -16.86
N GLY A 106 -5.05 0.61 -16.61
CA GLY A 106 -6.41 0.35 -16.11
C GLY A 106 -6.51 0.15 -14.59
N GLY A 107 -5.40 0.27 -13.84
CA GLY A 107 -5.41 0.36 -12.39
C GLY A 107 -6.04 1.68 -11.90
N ARG A 108 -6.31 1.75 -10.60
CA ARG A 108 -7.01 2.88 -9.97
C ARG A 108 -6.41 3.33 -8.65
#